data_AF-A0A928PFE0-F1
#
_entry.id   AF-A0A928PFE0-F1
#
_cell.length_a   1.000
_cell.length_b   1.000
_cell.length_c   1.000
_cell.angle_alpha   90.00
_cell.angle_beta   90.00
_cell.angle_gamma   90.00
#
_symmetry.space_group_name_H-M   'P 1'
#
loop_
_entity.id
_entity.type
_entity.pdbx_description
1 polymer ?
#
loop_
_entity_poly.entity_id
_entity_poly.type
_entity_poly.pdbx_seq_one_letter_code
_entity_poly.pdbx_strand_id
1 'polypeptide(L)'
;MKTKHLIRIPALLSATLLILLILPSCGRSAAVMTYGGCEITENEFRFYLATYKARFAQTYSDFKDNAAFYRQTLGDSTAEDFLFDTVRHNVSYSLLCDGLFKQYGLSLPSSVTAAVDDYVDSFLNDYADGNKNALNQALGVYGVNIRLFREILLRDERSTAVYNYLYGENGTIGINDDDRQAYLEENYARVRHIYVNNAYVYATDASGRPVYEENGQQARQPLEGEQLEAKNALVAAIDEALASGEDFDAVYEAASEDKYYSEGYYLTRTMDFIDGVVRSAFDMEIGEWTKVESDVGVHYIKRLPLGDKPWADENCADFFPDFDEDVSSALFTSMLDGLMGEIVFNEDILSTYSVEASPMNTRFS
;
A
#
# COMPACT_ATOMS: atom_id res chain seq x y z
N MET A 1 83.97 -13.71 -26.53
CA MET A 1 83.33 -14.98 -26.12
C MET A 1 81.84 -14.73 -26.03
N LYS A 2 81.04 -15.21 -27.01
CA LYS A 2 80.20 -16.43 -26.89
C LYS A 2 79.29 -16.33 -25.64
N THR A 3 77.96 -16.23 -25.68
CA THR A 3 76.94 -16.67 -26.66
C THR A 3 75.61 -15.98 -26.31
N LYS A 4 74.76 -15.71 -27.31
CA LYS A 4 73.32 -15.38 -27.14
C LYS A 4 72.57 -16.58 -26.55
N HIS A 5 71.41 -16.38 -25.88
CA HIS A 5 70.17 -17.14 -26.15
C HIS A 5 68.96 -16.47 -25.49
N LEU A 6 67.96 -16.14 -26.31
CA LEU A 6 66.55 -16.04 -25.90
C LEU A 6 66.07 -17.44 -25.46
N ILE A 7 65.24 -17.51 -24.42
CA ILE A 7 64.30 -18.63 -24.22
C ILE A 7 62.91 -18.05 -23.90
N ARG A 8 61.93 -18.59 -24.62
CA ARG A 8 60.49 -18.34 -24.52
C ARG A 8 59.88 -19.16 -23.37
N ILE A 9 58.94 -18.53 -22.65
CA ILE A 9 57.69 -18.98 -21.96
C ILE A 9 57.53 -20.50 -21.63
N PRO A 10 56.96 -20.82 -20.45
CA PRO A 10 55.65 -21.46 -20.50
C PRO A 10 54.61 -20.82 -19.55
N ALA A 11 53.38 -20.75 -20.03
CA ALA A 11 52.18 -20.61 -19.22
C ALA A 11 52.06 -21.83 -18.29
N LEU A 12 51.70 -21.61 -17.02
CA LEU A 12 51.16 -22.67 -16.19
C LEU A 12 50.06 -22.08 -15.30
N LEU A 13 48.85 -22.59 -15.49
CA LEU A 13 47.73 -22.51 -14.56
C LEU A 13 48.22 -22.94 -13.16
N SER A 14 47.93 -22.12 -12.15
CA SER A 14 47.72 -22.63 -10.80
C SER A 14 46.45 -22.00 -10.25
N ALA A 15 45.37 -22.77 -10.40
CA ALA A 15 44.16 -22.65 -9.61
C ALA A 15 44.57 -22.71 -8.13
N THR A 16 44.56 -21.56 -7.46
CA THR A 16 44.67 -21.52 -6.00
C THR A 16 43.26 -21.44 -5.48
N LEU A 17 42.70 -22.62 -5.22
CA LEU A 17 41.47 -22.88 -4.50
C LEU A 17 41.56 -22.16 -3.13
N LEU A 18 40.97 -20.97 -3.01
CA LEU A 18 40.81 -20.31 -1.71
C LEU A 18 39.71 -21.08 -0.97
N ILE A 19 40.13 -22.09 -0.20
CA ILE A 19 39.27 -22.86 0.68
C ILE A 19 38.68 -21.89 1.71
N LEU A 20 37.36 -21.71 1.59
CA LEU A 20 36.47 -21.15 2.59
C LEU A 20 36.75 -21.79 3.96
N LEU A 21 37.45 -21.06 4.83
CA LEU A 21 37.42 -21.30 6.27
C LEU A 21 36.15 -20.67 6.82
N ILE A 22 35.02 -21.37 6.64
CA ILE A 22 33.80 -21.13 7.40
C ILE A 22 34.09 -21.62 8.83
N LEU A 23 34.71 -20.76 9.63
CA LEU A 23 34.68 -20.95 11.07
C LEU A 23 33.21 -20.82 11.49
N PRO A 24 32.64 -21.78 12.24
CA PRO A 24 31.31 -21.62 12.80
C PRO A 24 31.36 -20.45 13.80
N SER A 25 30.92 -19.28 13.34
CA SER A 25 30.67 -18.14 14.21
C SER A 25 29.47 -18.51 15.07
N CYS A 26 29.74 -18.95 16.29
CA CYS A 26 28.71 -19.05 17.32
C CYS A 26 28.05 -17.67 17.49
N GLY A 27 26.83 -17.50 16.98
CA GLY A 27 25.91 -16.43 17.38
C GLY A 27 25.28 -15.55 16.29
N ARG A 28 25.61 -15.70 14.99
CA ARG A 28 24.96 -14.93 13.91
C ARG A 28 24.18 -15.88 13.00
N SER A 29 22.86 -15.69 12.90
CA SER A 29 22.01 -16.40 11.93
C SER A 29 22.43 -16.04 10.51
N ALA A 30 22.23 -16.96 9.56
CA ALA A 30 22.61 -16.75 8.17
C ALA A 30 21.82 -15.59 7.53
N ALA A 31 22.41 -14.93 6.53
CA ALA A 31 21.72 -13.94 5.73
C ALA A 31 20.75 -14.62 4.74
N VAL A 32 19.53 -14.10 4.66
CA VAL A 32 18.51 -14.53 3.69
C VAL A 32 18.40 -13.60 2.48
N MET A 33 18.77 -12.33 2.66
CA MET A 33 18.80 -11.31 1.62
C MET A 33 20.01 -10.40 1.84
N THR A 34 20.69 -10.01 0.78
CA THR A 34 21.81 -9.05 0.85
C THR A 34 21.78 -8.03 -0.28
N TYR A 35 22.16 -6.80 0.03
CA TYR A 35 22.25 -5.69 -0.92
C TYR A 35 23.18 -4.60 -0.34
N GLY A 36 24.05 -3.98 -1.15
CA GLY A 36 24.88 -2.85 -0.70
C GLY A 36 25.83 -3.13 0.50
N GLY A 37 26.10 -4.41 0.79
CA GLY A 37 26.81 -4.83 2.00
C GLY A 37 25.98 -4.73 3.29
N CYS A 38 24.66 -4.61 3.16
CA CYS A 38 23.65 -4.78 4.20
C CYS A 38 23.00 -6.16 4.04
N GLU A 39 22.41 -6.68 5.12
CA GLU A 39 21.78 -8.00 5.14
C GLU A 39 20.47 -7.98 5.92
N ILE A 40 19.55 -8.86 5.52
CA ILE A 40 18.46 -9.35 6.37
C ILE A 40 18.86 -10.75 6.81
N THR A 41 18.86 -10.98 8.13
CA THR A 41 19.17 -12.31 8.66
C THR A 41 17.93 -13.19 8.75
N GLU A 42 18.11 -14.51 8.79
CA GLU A 42 17.03 -15.48 8.96
C GLU A 42 16.14 -15.18 10.18
N ASN A 43 16.74 -14.82 11.32
CA ASN A 43 15.98 -14.46 12.53
C ASN A 43 15.15 -13.18 12.36
N GLU A 44 15.68 -12.19 11.65
CA GLU A 44 14.98 -10.95 11.33
C GLU A 44 13.82 -11.22 10.35
N PHE A 45 14.04 -12.05 9.33
CA PHE A 45 12.98 -12.45 8.40
C PHE A 45 11.84 -13.20 9.08
N ARG A 46 12.14 -14.08 10.05
CA ARG A 46 11.12 -14.74 10.88
C ARG A 46 10.27 -13.75 11.68
N PHE A 47 10.88 -12.69 12.20
CA PHE A 47 10.15 -11.63 12.88
C PHE A 47 9.22 -10.88 11.92
N TYR A 48 9.70 -10.57 10.71
CA TYR A 48 8.87 -9.96 9.67
C TYR A 48 7.70 -10.84 9.27
N LEU A 49 7.91 -12.14 9.01
CA LEU A 49 6.81 -13.07 8.72
C LEU A 49 5.74 -13.05 9.81
N ALA A 50 6.16 -13.12 11.08
CA ALA A 50 5.23 -13.09 12.20
C ALA A 50 4.45 -11.77 12.31
N THR A 51 5.12 -10.66 12.03
CA THR A 51 4.56 -9.30 12.06
C THR A 51 3.58 -9.08 10.93
N TYR A 52 3.95 -9.42 9.70
CA TYR A 52 3.05 -9.30 8.55
C TYR A 52 1.87 -10.26 8.64
N LYS A 53 2.04 -11.48 9.15
CA LYS A 53 0.91 -12.38 9.42
C LYS A 53 -0.13 -11.75 10.33
N ALA A 54 0.30 -11.08 11.40
CA ALA A 54 -0.60 -10.36 12.29
C ALA A 54 -1.26 -9.16 11.59
N ARG A 55 -0.51 -8.42 10.76
CA ARG A 55 -1.06 -7.31 9.95
C ARG A 55 -2.12 -7.80 8.96
N PHE A 56 -1.88 -8.88 8.23
CA PHE A 56 -2.88 -9.46 7.33
C PHE A 56 -4.17 -9.85 8.06
N ALA A 57 -4.06 -10.43 9.25
CA ALA A 57 -5.22 -10.77 10.08
C ALA A 57 -5.99 -9.54 10.59
N GLN A 58 -5.34 -8.37 10.71
CA GLN A 58 -5.97 -7.12 11.11
C GLN A 58 -6.59 -6.39 9.92
N THR A 59 -5.91 -6.39 8.77
CA THR A 59 -6.34 -5.69 7.56
C THR A 59 -7.50 -6.40 6.86
N TYR A 60 -7.45 -7.73 6.77
CA TYR A 60 -8.40 -8.51 5.98
C TYR A 60 -9.39 -9.25 6.87
N SER A 61 -10.66 -8.83 6.85
CA SER A 61 -11.72 -9.39 7.70
C SER A 61 -12.03 -10.88 7.40
N ASP A 62 -11.78 -11.30 6.17
CA ASP A 62 -11.93 -12.66 5.68
C ASP A 62 -10.73 -13.56 5.98
N PHE A 63 -9.60 -13.01 6.44
CA PHE A 63 -8.43 -13.79 6.83
C PHE A 63 -8.78 -14.89 7.84
N LYS A 64 -8.28 -16.11 7.60
CA LYS A 64 -8.40 -17.24 8.54
C LYS A 64 -7.06 -17.94 8.69
N ASP A 65 -6.54 -18.03 9.90
CA ASP A 65 -5.28 -18.73 10.15
C ASP A 65 -5.47 -20.26 10.19
N ASN A 66 -5.69 -20.85 9.02
CA ASN A 66 -5.79 -22.30 8.88
C ASN A 66 -5.37 -22.77 7.48
N ALA A 67 -5.01 -24.04 7.40
CA ALA A 67 -4.47 -24.63 6.19
C ALA A 67 -5.40 -24.57 4.96
N ALA A 68 -6.71 -24.46 5.15
CA ALA A 68 -7.64 -24.34 4.02
C ALA A 68 -7.56 -22.94 3.38
N PHE A 69 -7.41 -21.89 4.19
CA PHE A 69 -7.20 -20.52 3.70
C PHE A 69 -5.90 -20.42 2.91
N TYR A 70 -4.77 -20.87 3.46
CA TYR A 70 -3.46 -20.77 2.80
C TYR A 70 -3.38 -21.53 1.47
N ARG A 71 -4.15 -22.63 1.31
CA ARG A 71 -4.24 -23.39 0.05
C ARG A 71 -5.24 -22.82 -0.95
N GLN A 72 -6.00 -21.78 -0.58
CA GLN A 72 -6.93 -21.15 -1.51
C GLN A 72 -6.15 -20.57 -2.70
N THR A 73 -6.65 -20.82 -3.90
CA THR A 73 -6.08 -20.24 -5.13
C THR A 73 -6.54 -18.80 -5.28
N LEU A 74 -5.59 -17.89 -5.50
CA LEU A 74 -5.78 -16.47 -5.81
C LEU A 74 -5.14 -16.21 -7.18
N GLY A 75 -5.92 -16.34 -8.25
CA GLY A 75 -5.38 -16.31 -9.62
C GLY A 75 -4.48 -17.51 -9.90
N ASP A 76 -3.20 -17.26 -10.18
CA ASP A 76 -2.22 -18.29 -10.53
C ASP A 76 -1.40 -18.80 -9.32
N SER A 77 -1.57 -18.21 -8.14
CA SER A 77 -0.83 -18.53 -6.91
C SER A 77 -1.75 -19.01 -5.79
N THR A 78 -1.20 -19.64 -4.75
CA THR A 78 -1.96 -19.86 -3.51
C THR A 78 -1.94 -18.61 -2.63
N ALA A 79 -2.84 -18.53 -1.64
CA ALA A 79 -2.82 -17.48 -0.63
C ALA A 79 -1.50 -17.49 0.18
N GLU A 80 -0.94 -18.67 0.45
CA GLU A 80 0.41 -18.77 1.04
C GLU A 80 1.46 -18.10 0.17
N ASP A 81 1.55 -18.47 -1.12
CA ASP A 81 2.56 -17.92 -2.03
C ASP A 81 2.42 -16.40 -2.14
N PHE A 82 1.19 -15.91 -2.33
CA PHE A 82 0.91 -14.48 -2.43
C PHE A 82 1.32 -13.71 -1.17
N LEU A 83 0.95 -14.20 0.02
CA LEU A 83 1.28 -13.54 1.28
C LEU A 83 2.79 -13.62 1.56
N PHE A 84 3.43 -14.76 1.30
CA PHE A 84 4.88 -14.92 1.49
C PHE A 84 5.67 -13.99 0.56
N ASP A 85 5.31 -13.93 -0.72
CA ASP A 85 5.92 -13.02 -1.69
C ASP A 85 5.69 -11.56 -1.32
N THR A 86 4.52 -11.21 -0.78
CA THR A 86 4.25 -9.87 -0.24
C THR A 86 5.19 -9.53 0.91
N VAL A 87 5.41 -10.45 1.87
CA VAL A 87 6.38 -10.22 2.97
C VAL A 87 7.79 -10.06 2.42
N ARG A 88 8.20 -10.96 1.51
CA ARG A 88 9.51 -10.91 0.87
C ARG A 88 9.74 -9.58 0.15
N HIS A 89 8.76 -9.10 -0.60
CA HIS A 89 8.80 -7.82 -1.32
C HIS A 89 8.98 -6.65 -0.37
N ASN A 90 8.16 -6.58 0.69
CA ASN A 90 8.23 -5.48 1.65
C ASN A 90 9.54 -5.47 2.44
N VAL A 91 10.04 -6.63 2.86
CA VAL A 91 11.34 -6.73 3.56
C VAL A 91 12.50 -6.36 2.63
N SER A 92 12.35 -6.64 1.33
CA SER A 92 13.32 -6.23 0.30
C SER A 92 13.42 -4.71 0.21
N TYR A 93 12.31 -3.96 0.27
CA TYR A 93 12.35 -2.50 0.35
C TYR A 93 13.14 -1.99 1.56
N SER A 94 12.90 -2.54 2.75
CA SER A 94 13.65 -2.16 3.95
C SER A 94 15.16 -2.45 3.82
N LEU A 95 15.54 -3.52 3.12
CA LEU A 95 16.95 -3.84 2.83
C LEU A 95 17.56 -2.88 1.79
N LEU A 96 16.83 -2.56 0.72
CA LEU A 96 17.27 -1.60 -0.29
C LEU A 96 17.51 -0.22 0.33
N CYS A 97 16.56 0.24 1.15
CA CYS A 97 16.68 1.47 1.93
C CYS A 97 17.93 1.48 2.80
N ASP A 98 18.29 0.38 3.47
CA ASP A 98 19.53 0.30 4.24
C ASP A 98 20.78 0.46 3.38
N GLY A 99 20.79 -0.16 2.18
CA GLY A 99 21.87 0.01 1.21
C GLY A 99 22.00 1.47 0.75
N LEU A 100 20.88 2.09 0.39
CA LEU A 100 20.81 3.49 -0.04
C LEU A 100 21.20 4.46 1.07
N PHE A 101 20.73 4.24 2.31
CA PHE A 101 21.08 5.02 3.48
C PHE A 101 22.59 5.10 3.67
N LYS A 102 23.27 3.95 3.54
CA LYS A 102 24.74 3.86 3.60
C LYS A 102 25.41 4.50 2.39
N GLN A 103 24.88 4.28 1.18
CA GLN A 103 25.42 4.84 -0.06
C GLN A 103 25.39 6.36 -0.07
N TYR A 104 24.31 6.96 0.43
CA TYR A 104 24.15 8.42 0.57
C TYR A 104 24.88 8.99 1.79
N GLY A 105 25.45 8.14 2.65
CA GLY A 105 26.18 8.57 3.84
C GLY A 105 25.27 9.23 4.89
N LEU A 106 24.01 8.80 4.97
CA LEU A 106 23.04 9.34 5.91
C LEU A 106 23.32 8.87 7.35
N SER A 107 22.76 9.59 8.31
CA SER A 107 22.79 9.26 9.73
C SER A 107 21.45 9.60 10.38
N LEU A 108 21.00 8.77 11.32
CA LEU A 108 19.80 9.08 12.09
C LEU A 108 20.11 10.15 13.15
N PRO A 109 19.25 11.17 13.31
CA PRO A 109 19.36 12.13 14.40
C PRO A 109 19.31 11.42 15.76
N SER A 110 20.02 11.96 16.76
CA SER A 110 20.02 11.38 18.11
C SER A 110 18.63 11.35 18.75
N SER A 111 17.75 12.28 18.39
CA SER A 111 16.35 12.30 18.83
C SER A 111 15.56 11.10 18.31
N VAL A 112 15.77 10.71 17.05
CA VAL A 112 15.11 9.54 16.45
C VAL A 112 15.60 8.26 17.12
N THR A 113 16.91 8.13 17.32
CA THR A 113 17.47 6.96 18.00
C THR A 113 17.00 6.85 19.46
N ALA A 114 16.84 7.98 20.15
CA ALA A 114 16.32 8.02 21.51
C ALA A 114 14.83 7.63 21.57
N ALA A 115 14.02 8.09 20.61
CA ALA A 115 12.61 7.71 20.53
C ALA A 115 12.44 6.19 20.32
N VAL A 116 13.28 5.57 19.49
CA VAL A 116 13.31 4.10 19.35
C VAL A 116 13.74 3.41 20.65
N ASP A 117 14.74 3.96 21.35
CA ASP A 117 15.18 3.43 22.64
C ASP A 117 14.05 3.50 23.69
N ASP A 118 13.36 4.62 23.79
CA ASP A 118 12.23 4.83 24.69
C ASP A 118 11.08 3.86 24.35
N TYR A 119 10.81 3.61 23.06
CA TYR A 119 9.80 2.64 22.63
C TYR A 119 10.17 1.20 23.03
N VAL A 120 11.43 0.80 22.84
CA VAL A 120 11.93 -0.51 23.31
C VAL A 120 11.86 -0.62 24.83
N ASP A 121 12.20 0.45 25.55
CA ASP A 121 12.13 0.51 27.00
C ASP A 121 10.69 0.43 27.52
N SER A 122 9.70 0.93 26.77
CA SER A 122 8.28 0.72 27.11
C SER A 122 7.91 -0.76 27.17
N PHE A 123 8.36 -1.58 26.21
CA PHE A 123 8.17 -3.04 26.28
C PHE A 123 8.95 -3.68 27.41
N LEU A 124 10.16 -3.19 27.70
CA LEU A 124 10.94 -3.71 28.81
C LEU A 124 10.23 -3.46 30.14
N ASN A 125 9.66 -2.27 30.34
CA ASN A 125 9.05 -1.87 31.60
C ASN A 125 7.61 -2.39 31.73
N ASP A 126 6.76 -2.16 30.72
CA ASP A 126 5.32 -2.41 30.82
C ASP A 126 4.95 -3.88 30.57
N TYR A 127 5.69 -4.55 29.69
CA TYR A 127 5.44 -5.96 29.36
C TYR A 127 6.29 -6.92 30.18
N ALA A 128 7.54 -6.56 30.48
CA ALA A 128 8.50 -7.45 31.12
C ALA A 128 8.88 -7.04 32.55
N ASP A 129 8.23 -6.04 33.14
CA ASP A 129 8.51 -5.54 34.51
C ASP A 129 10.01 -5.20 34.73
N GLY A 130 10.66 -4.63 33.72
CA GLY A 130 12.09 -4.30 33.70
C GLY A 130 13.02 -5.51 33.48
N ASN A 131 12.48 -6.72 33.28
CA ASN A 131 13.27 -7.95 33.17
C ASN A 131 13.66 -8.27 31.72
N LYS A 132 14.92 -7.96 31.37
CA LYS A 132 15.47 -8.24 30.03
C LYS A 132 15.40 -9.70 29.60
N ASN A 133 15.50 -10.65 30.53
CA ASN A 133 15.40 -12.07 30.19
C ASN A 133 13.96 -12.45 29.83
N ALA A 134 12.96 -11.89 30.53
CA ALA A 134 11.55 -12.10 30.20
C ALA A 134 11.21 -11.50 28.84
N LEU A 135 11.67 -10.28 28.55
CA LEU A 135 11.48 -9.67 27.23
C LEU A 135 12.16 -10.49 26.11
N ASN A 136 13.42 -10.91 26.30
CA ASN A 136 14.12 -11.75 25.33
C ASN A 136 13.44 -13.12 25.14
N GLN A 137 12.85 -13.70 26.19
CA GLN A 137 12.10 -14.94 26.07
C GLN A 137 10.85 -14.75 25.20
N ALA A 138 10.14 -13.64 25.37
CA ALA A 138 8.96 -13.31 24.56
C ALA A 138 9.32 -13.01 23.09
N LEU A 139 10.33 -12.17 22.87
CA LEU A 139 10.85 -11.87 21.53
C LEU A 139 11.42 -13.12 20.83
N GLY A 140 11.99 -14.05 21.61
CA GLY A 140 12.56 -15.30 21.11
C GLY A 140 11.54 -16.21 20.41
N VAL A 141 10.25 -16.08 20.74
CA VAL A 141 9.14 -16.75 20.01
C VAL A 141 9.15 -16.37 18.53
N TYR A 142 9.52 -15.12 18.24
CA TYR A 142 9.62 -14.55 16.89
C TYR A 142 11.05 -14.60 16.32
N GLY A 143 11.98 -15.26 17.01
CA GLY A 143 13.36 -15.45 16.54
C GLY A 143 14.31 -14.31 16.88
N VAL A 144 13.87 -13.25 17.56
CA VAL A 144 14.71 -12.08 17.86
C VAL A 144 14.94 -11.90 19.36
N ASN A 145 15.90 -11.03 19.69
CA ASN A 145 16.13 -10.53 21.05
C ASN A 145 16.01 -9.00 21.04
N ILE A 146 16.07 -8.37 22.20
CA ILE A 146 15.90 -6.92 22.34
C ILE A 146 16.82 -6.10 21.42
N ARG A 147 18.04 -6.59 21.17
CA ARG A 147 19.00 -5.92 20.28
C ARG A 147 18.54 -5.97 18.82
N LEU A 148 18.12 -7.15 18.35
CA LEU A 148 17.60 -7.29 16.98
C LEU A 148 16.26 -6.57 16.80
N PHE A 149 15.39 -6.60 17.81
CA PHE A 149 14.14 -5.84 17.79
C PHE A 149 14.39 -4.34 17.62
N ARG A 150 15.31 -3.78 18.41
CA ARG A 150 15.77 -2.39 18.26
C ARG A 150 16.34 -2.10 16.86
N GLU A 151 17.14 -3.01 16.31
CA GLU A 151 17.73 -2.83 14.98
C GLU A 151 16.67 -2.82 13.87
N ILE A 152 15.64 -3.65 13.99
CA ILE A 152 14.49 -3.68 13.07
C ILE A 152 13.77 -2.33 13.09
N LEU A 153 13.49 -1.78 14.28
CA LEU A 153 12.87 -0.46 14.41
C LEU A 153 13.74 0.65 13.79
N LEU A 154 15.06 0.59 13.98
CA LEU A 154 15.97 1.55 13.36
C LEU A 154 16.05 1.39 11.83
N ARG A 155 15.78 0.21 11.28
CA ARG A 155 15.70 -0.02 9.83
C ARG A 155 14.50 0.72 9.22
N ASP A 156 13.38 0.74 9.94
CA ASP A 156 12.20 1.50 9.52
C ASP A 156 12.52 3.01 9.48
N GLU A 157 13.20 3.53 10.51
CA GLU A 157 13.66 4.92 10.54
C GLU A 157 14.66 5.26 9.43
N ARG A 158 15.53 4.32 9.05
CA ARG A 158 16.43 4.52 7.90
C ARG A 158 15.67 4.57 6.59
N SER A 159 14.61 3.78 6.44
CA SER A 159 13.72 3.84 5.27
C SER A 159 13.06 5.22 5.16
N THR A 160 12.51 5.74 6.26
CA THR A 160 11.97 7.10 6.34
C THR A 160 13.02 8.16 6.01
N ALA A 161 14.25 8.01 6.51
CA ALA A 161 15.33 8.95 6.23
C ALA A 161 15.74 8.96 4.75
N VAL A 162 15.76 7.80 4.08
CA VAL A 162 16.04 7.72 2.64
C VAL A 162 14.91 8.36 1.84
N TYR A 163 13.65 8.04 2.16
CA TYR A 163 12.50 8.68 1.52
C TYR A 163 12.58 10.20 1.63
N ASN A 164 12.76 10.74 2.84
CA ASN A 164 12.83 12.17 3.08
C ASN A 164 14.02 12.84 2.39
N TYR A 165 15.19 12.18 2.34
CA TYR A 165 16.35 12.68 1.64
C TYR A 165 16.13 12.83 0.12
N LEU A 166 15.32 11.95 -0.47
CA LEU A 166 15.04 11.95 -1.90
C LEU A 166 13.84 12.81 -2.26
N TYR A 167 12.71 12.63 -1.57
CA TYR A 167 11.41 13.20 -1.93
C TYR A 167 10.73 14.02 -0.84
N GLY A 168 11.27 14.05 0.37
CA GLY A 168 10.72 14.87 1.45
C GLY A 168 10.86 16.38 1.19
N GLU A 169 10.56 17.18 2.21
CA GLU A 169 10.71 18.63 2.11
C GLU A 169 12.17 19.02 1.79
N ASN A 170 12.39 19.65 0.64
CA ASN A 170 13.73 19.94 0.07
C ASN A 170 14.56 18.68 -0.27
N GLY A 171 13.90 17.57 -0.59
CA GLY A 171 14.53 16.35 -1.08
C GLY A 171 15.39 16.59 -2.32
N THR A 172 16.38 15.74 -2.51
CA THR A 172 17.37 15.87 -3.60
C THR A 172 16.80 15.58 -4.99
N ILE A 173 15.70 14.83 -5.06
CA ILE A 173 14.92 14.59 -6.29
C ILE A 173 13.68 15.49 -6.29
N GLY A 174 12.90 15.45 -5.20
CA GLY A 174 11.61 16.16 -5.10
C GLY A 174 10.58 15.65 -6.11
N ILE A 175 9.47 16.39 -6.24
CA ILE A 175 8.42 16.10 -7.23
C ILE A 175 8.10 17.36 -8.06
N ASN A 176 7.84 17.19 -9.35
CA ASN A 176 7.51 18.28 -10.27
C ASN A 176 6.07 18.14 -10.83
N ASP A 177 5.66 19.04 -11.73
CA ASP A 177 4.31 19.03 -12.29
C ASP A 177 4.07 17.85 -13.25
N ASP A 178 5.11 17.37 -13.95
CA ASP A 178 5.00 16.22 -14.85
C ASP A 178 4.78 14.92 -14.03
N ASP A 179 5.45 14.80 -12.88
CA ASP A 179 5.25 13.68 -11.96
C ASP A 179 3.81 13.62 -11.44
N ARG A 180 3.27 14.78 -11.05
CA ARG A 180 1.88 14.93 -10.60
C ARG A 180 0.89 14.59 -11.70
N GLN A 181 1.15 15.06 -12.92
CA GLN A 181 0.30 14.78 -14.06
C GLN A 181 0.30 13.28 -14.40
N ALA A 182 1.46 12.64 -14.42
CA ALA A 182 1.57 11.20 -14.68
C ALA A 182 0.81 10.39 -13.63
N TYR A 183 0.99 10.72 -12.35
CA TYR A 183 0.27 10.06 -11.26
C TYR A 183 -1.25 10.26 -11.37
N LEU A 184 -1.71 11.48 -11.69
CA LEU A 184 -3.12 11.78 -11.93
C LEU A 184 -3.69 10.91 -13.06
N GLU A 185 -2.98 10.83 -14.19
CA GLU A 185 -3.42 10.07 -15.38
C GLU A 185 -3.54 8.57 -15.12
N GLU A 186 -2.62 8.01 -14.33
CA GLU A 186 -2.60 6.59 -14.01
C GLU A 186 -3.65 6.20 -12.95
N ASN A 187 -3.88 7.08 -11.95
CA ASN A 187 -4.61 6.69 -10.74
C ASN A 187 -6.01 7.29 -10.63
N TYR A 188 -6.37 8.29 -11.44
CA TYR A 188 -7.63 9.01 -11.31
C TYR A 188 -8.56 8.93 -12.51
N ALA A 189 -9.85 8.96 -12.18
CA ALA A 189 -10.94 9.16 -13.09
C ALA A 189 -11.68 10.45 -12.77
N ARG A 190 -12.08 11.23 -13.77
CA ARG A 190 -13.00 12.36 -13.58
C ARG A 190 -14.35 12.04 -14.22
N VAL A 191 -15.44 12.28 -13.50
CA VAL A 191 -16.80 12.03 -13.98
C VAL A 191 -17.75 13.19 -13.72
N ARG A 192 -18.71 13.37 -14.63
CA ARG A 192 -19.98 14.03 -14.33
C ARG A 192 -20.95 12.99 -13.79
N HIS A 193 -21.76 13.33 -12.80
CA HIS A 193 -22.69 12.40 -12.15
C HIS A 193 -24.10 13.00 -12.05
N ILE A 194 -25.09 12.27 -12.56
CA ILE A 194 -26.51 12.52 -12.32
C ILE A 194 -26.98 11.47 -11.31
N TYR A 195 -27.54 11.93 -10.20
CA TYR A 195 -28.07 11.05 -9.16
C TYR A 195 -29.57 11.23 -9.00
N VAL A 196 -30.29 10.11 -8.89
CA VAL A 196 -31.69 10.06 -8.49
C VAL A 196 -31.85 9.07 -7.34
N ASN A 197 -32.27 9.54 -6.17
CA ASN A 197 -32.63 8.65 -5.08
C ASN A 197 -34.05 8.11 -5.29
N ASN A 198 -34.14 6.91 -5.89
CA ASN A 198 -35.36 6.13 -5.98
C ASN A 198 -35.39 4.93 -4.99
N ALA A 199 -34.51 4.93 -3.98
CA ALA A 199 -34.33 3.79 -3.08
C ALA A 199 -34.94 4.04 -1.69
N TYR A 200 -34.70 5.22 -1.10
CA TYR A 200 -35.08 5.47 0.29
C TYR A 200 -35.39 6.94 0.59
N VAL A 201 -36.18 7.17 1.63
CA VAL A 201 -36.27 8.46 2.31
C VAL A 201 -35.67 8.35 3.71
N TYR A 202 -35.19 9.47 4.25
CA TYR A 202 -34.76 9.49 5.63
C TYR A 202 -35.95 9.43 6.59
N ALA A 203 -35.87 8.56 7.58
CA ALA A 203 -36.90 8.36 8.57
C ALA A 203 -36.99 9.55 9.54
N THR A 204 -38.22 9.91 9.88
CA THR A 204 -38.53 10.91 10.90
C THR A 204 -39.55 10.35 11.90
N ASP A 205 -39.48 10.80 13.16
CA ASP A 205 -40.48 10.47 14.16
C ASP A 205 -41.83 11.16 13.88
N ALA A 206 -42.85 10.87 14.70
CA ALA A 206 -44.18 11.47 14.56
C ALA A 206 -44.22 13.00 14.67
N SER A 207 -43.13 13.62 15.14
CA SER A 207 -42.96 15.08 15.24
C SER A 207 -42.10 15.66 14.10
N GLY A 208 -41.71 14.84 13.11
CA GLY A 208 -40.88 15.25 11.99
C GLY A 208 -39.39 15.37 12.32
N ARG A 209 -38.92 14.84 13.46
CA ARG A 209 -37.50 14.88 13.82
C ARG A 209 -36.74 13.68 13.22
N PRO A 210 -35.51 13.85 12.73
CA PRO A 210 -34.68 12.75 12.25
C PRO A 210 -34.58 11.59 13.25
N VAL A 211 -34.75 10.36 12.75
CA VAL A 211 -34.47 9.14 13.50
C VAL A 211 -33.06 8.68 13.15
N TYR A 212 -32.26 8.27 14.14
CA TYR A 212 -30.89 7.79 13.94
C TYR A 212 -30.76 6.33 14.36
N GLU A 213 -29.91 5.60 13.64
CA GLU A 213 -29.48 4.25 13.98
C GLU A 213 -28.41 4.26 15.09
N GLU A 214 -28.09 3.09 15.64
CA GLU A 214 -27.10 2.96 16.73
C GLU A 214 -25.68 3.42 16.31
N ASN A 215 -25.36 3.32 15.02
CA ASN A 215 -24.12 3.81 14.43
C ASN A 215 -24.09 5.34 14.24
N GLY A 216 -25.15 6.07 14.59
CA GLY A 216 -25.27 7.52 14.43
C GLY A 216 -25.67 8.00 13.04
N GLN A 217 -25.89 7.13 12.07
CA GLN A 217 -26.43 7.49 10.75
C GLN A 217 -27.94 7.72 10.83
N GLN A 218 -28.47 8.63 10.02
CA GLN A 218 -29.91 8.85 9.95
C GLN A 218 -30.57 7.61 9.32
N ALA A 219 -31.54 7.03 10.03
CA ALA A 219 -32.24 5.84 9.61
C ALA A 219 -32.94 6.05 8.26
N ARG A 220 -32.88 5.04 7.40
CA ARG A 220 -33.50 5.04 6.07
C ARG A 220 -34.74 4.16 6.08
N GLN A 221 -35.75 4.54 5.31
CA GLN A 221 -36.90 3.68 5.03
C GLN A 221 -37.11 3.60 3.52
N PRO A 222 -37.54 2.44 2.98
CA PRO A 222 -37.80 2.29 1.55
C PRO A 222 -38.73 3.37 1.02
N LEU A 223 -38.43 3.83 -0.19
CA LEU A 223 -39.28 4.79 -0.89
C LEU A 223 -40.47 4.00 -1.50
N GLU A 224 -41.70 4.44 -1.25
CA GLU A 224 -42.92 3.70 -1.65
C GLU A 224 -43.98 4.63 -2.27
N GLY A 225 -44.99 4.03 -2.90
CA GLY A 225 -46.17 4.72 -3.41
C GLY A 225 -45.85 5.82 -4.43
N GLU A 226 -46.59 6.93 -4.36
CA GLU A 226 -46.48 8.05 -5.31
C GLU A 226 -45.06 8.65 -5.37
N GLN A 227 -44.30 8.62 -4.27
CA GLN A 227 -42.92 9.11 -4.28
C GLN A 227 -42.02 8.22 -5.13
N LEU A 228 -42.18 6.90 -5.04
CA LEU A 228 -41.38 5.95 -5.81
C LEU A 228 -41.75 6.02 -7.29
N GLU A 229 -43.05 6.12 -7.58
CA GLU A 229 -43.54 6.32 -8.95
C GLU A 229 -42.98 7.60 -9.56
N ALA A 230 -42.93 8.71 -8.82
CA ALA A 230 -42.36 9.97 -9.29
C ALA A 230 -40.86 9.86 -9.57
N LYS A 231 -40.09 9.21 -8.68
CA LYS A 231 -38.65 9.00 -8.87
C LYS A 231 -38.36 8.08 -10.07
N ASN A 232 -39.13 7.01 -10.23
CA ASN A 232 -38.98 6.11 -11.37
C ASN A 232 -39.39 6.77 -12.69
N ALA A 233 -40.39 7.67 -12.68
CA ALA A 233 -40.74 8.48 -13.84
C ALA A 233 -39.61 9.45 -14.21
N LEU A 234 -38.93 10.05 -13.22
CA LEU A 234 -37.75 10.88 -13.45
C LEU A 234 -36.60 10.06 -14.06
N VAL A 235 -36.32 8.87 -13.52
CA VAL A 235 -35.33 7.94 -14.08
C VAL A 235 -35.64 7.62 -15.54
N ALA A 236 -36.89 7.28 -15.86
CA ALA A 236 -37.32 6.98 -17.23
C ALA A 236 -37.18 8.20 -18.18
N ALA A 237 -37.46 9.41 -17.69
CA ALA A 237 -37.26 10.63 -18.46
C ALA A 237 -35.78 10.90 -18.76
N ILE A 238 -34.89 10.65 -17.78
CA ILE A 238 -33.43 10.74 -17.99
C ILE A 238 -32.97 9.70 -19.01
N ASP A 239 -33.43 8.45 -18.89
CA ASP A 239 -33.11 7.37 -19.85
C ASP A 239 -33.50 7.78 -21.29
N GLU A 240 -34.72 8.31 -21.47
CA GLU A 240 -35.21 8.76 -22.78
C GLU A 240 -34.42 9.95 -23.34
N ALA A 241 -34.13 10.95 -22.51
CA ALA A 241 -33.36 12.13 -22.88
C ALA A 241 -31.95 11.75 -23.36
N LEU A 242 -31.22 10.96 -22.56
CA LEU A 242 -29.86 10.54 -22.89
C LEU A 242 -29.83 9.58 -24.09
N ALA A 243 -30.80 8.66 -24.20
CA ALA A 243 -30.92 7.79 -25.37
C ALA A 243 -31.24 8.55 -26.67
N SER A 244 -31.92 9.70 -26.55
CA SER A 244 -32.21 10.60 -27.68
C SER A 244 -31.03 11.51 -28.04
N GLY A 245 -29.91 11.42 -27.32
CA GLY A 245 -28.71 12.21 -27.54
C GLY A 245 -28.79 13.63 -26.97
N GLU A 246 -29.65 13.87 -25.98
CA GLU A 246 -29.64 15.13 -25.23
C GLU A 246 -28.30 15.32 -24.52
N ASP A 247 -27.89 16.59 -24.37
CA ASP A 247 -26.63 16.91 -23.72
C ASP A 247 -26.64 16.51 -22.24
N PHE A 248 -25.61 15.78 -21.83
CA PHE A 248 -25.54 15.21 -20.47
C PHE A 248 -25.56 16.30 -19.38
N ASP A 249 -24.93 17.46 -19.63
CA ASP A 249 -24.91 18.55 -18.65
C ASP A 249 -26.27 19.26 -18.57
N ALA A 250 -27.00 19.36 -19.68
CA ALA A 250 -28.38 19.83 -19.67
C ALA A 250 -29.29 18.90 -18.84
N VAL A 251 -29.16 17.57 -19.01
CA VAL A 251 -29.93 16.60 -18.22
C VAL A 251 -29.53 16.63 -16.74
N TYR A 252 -28.23 16.75 -16.45
CA TYR A 252 -27.73 16.96 -15.08
C TYR A 252 -28.36 18.18 -14.42
N GLU A 253 -28.37 19.32 -15.11
CA GLU A 253 -28.94 20.55 -14.57
C GLU A 253 -30.46 20.48 -14.39
N ALA A 254 -31.16 19.73 -15.25
CA ALA A 254 -32.59 19.57 -15.13
C ALA A 254 -33.00 18.59 -14.02
N ALA A 255 -32.23 17.51 -13.81
CA ALA A 255 -32.73 16.32 -13.13
C ALA A 255 -31.88 15.80 -11.96
N SER A 256 -30.60 16.17 -11.84
CA SER A 256 -29.74 15.63 -10.77
C SER A 256 -30.15 16.14 -9.39
N GLU A 257 -30.25 15.23 -8.44
CA GLU A 257 -30.48 15.51 -7.02
C GLU A 257 -29.18 15.80 -6.27
N ASP A 258 -28.05 15.38 -6.83
CA ASP A 258 -26.72 15.75 -6.38
C ASP A 258 -26.13 16.77 -7.34
N LYS A 259 -25.88 17.98 -6.82
CA LYS A 259 -25.27 19.08 -7.57
C LYS A 259 -24.05 19.71 -6.89
N TYR A 260 -23.47 19.03 -5.90
CA TYR A 260 -22.38 19.61 -5.13
C TYR A 260 -21.13 19.88 -5.99
N TYR A 261 -20.86 19.01 -6.97
CA TYR A 261 -19.70 19.12 -7.86
C TYR A 261 -20.14 19.37 -9.30
N SER A 262 -20.56 20.61 -9.57
CA SER A 262 -21.07 21.05 -10.88
C SER A 262 -20.01 21.08 -11.99
N GLU A 263 -18.74 20.79 -11.70
CA GLU A 263 -17.66 20.57 -12.68
C GLU A 263 -17.23 19.09 -12.74
N GLY A 264 -17.98 18.21 -12.07
CA GLY A 264 -17.61 16.81 -11.88
C GLY A 264 -16.61 16.62 -10.76
N TYR A 265 -16.33 15.36 -10.43
CA TYR A 265 -15.44 15.00 -9.34
C TYR A 265 -14.47 13.89 -9.74
N TYR A 266 -13.43 13.72 -8.92
CA TYR A 266 -12.35 12.77 -9.16
C TYR A 266 -12.51 11.53 -8.29
N LEU A 267 -12.23 10.37 -8.88
CA LEU A 267 -12.34 9.05 -8.28
C LEU A 267 -11.01 8.33 -8.40
N THR A 268 -10.62 7.61 -7.34
CA THR A 268 -9.56 6.60 -7.38
C THR A 268 -10.17 5.20 -7.40
N ARG A 269 -9.41 4.18 -7.81
CA ARG A 269 -9.90 2.79 -7.85
C ARG A 269 -10.22 2.22 -6.46
N THR A 270 -9.61 2.79 -5.42
CA THR A 270 -9.72 2.35 -4.03
C THR A 270 -10.63 3.24 -3.19
N MET A 271 -11.26 4.25 -3.80
CA MET A 271 -12.18 5.14 -3.11
C MET A 271 -13.37 4.35 -2.56
N ASP A 272 -13.71 4.58 -1.30
CA ASP A 272 -14.92 4.06 -0.67
C ASP A 272 -16.15 4.80 -1.23
N PHE A 273 -16.64 4.30 -2.36
CA PHE A 273 -17.78 4.84 -3.08
C PHE A 273 -18.57 3.69 -3.72
N ILE A 274 -19.60 4.01 -4.50
CA ILE A 274 -20.41 2.99 -5.17
C ILE A 274 -19.53 2.21 -6.16
N ASP A 275 -19.23 0.94 -5.87
CA ASP A 275 -18.34 0.07 -6.66
C ASP A 275 -18.62 0.10 -8.16
N GLY A 276 -19.89 0.04 -8.54
CA GLY A 276 -20.32 0.09 -9.93
C GLY A 276 -19.93 1.40 -10.61
N VAL A 277 -20.04 2.53 -9.90
CA VAL A 277 -19.63 3.85 -10.39
C VAL A 277 -18.12 3.93 -10.53
N VAL A 278 -17.37 3.53 -9.49
CA VAL A 278 -15.90 3.57 -9.52
C VAL A 278 -15.37 2.74 -10.68
N ARG A 279 -15.79 1.48 -10.78
CA ARG A 279 -15.34 0.59 -11.86
C ARG A 279 -15.67 1.17 -13.24
N SER A 280 -16.92 1.57 -13.47
CA SER A 280 -17.33 2.14 -14.75
C SER A 280 -16.59 3.44 -15.10
N ALA A 281 -16.26 4.27 -14.12
CA ALA A 281 -15.49 5.49 -14.35
C ALA A 281 -14.12 5.20 -15.00
N PHE A 282 -13.48 4.08 -14.67
CA PHE A 282 -12.17 3.70 -15.22
C PHE A 282 -12.24 2.86 -16.50
N ASP A 283 -13.38 2.21 -16.78
CA ASP A 283 -13.57 1.38 -17.97
C ASP A 283 -14.07 2.18 -19.19
N MET A 284 -14.71 3.33 -18.95
CA MET A 284 -15.30 4.18 -20.00
C MET A 284 -14.26 5.04 -20.72
N GLU A 285 -14.46 5.24 -22.02
CA GLU A 285 -13.74 6.25 -22.81
C GLU A 285 -14.21 7.67 -22.48
N ILE A 286 -13.36 8.68 -22.70
CA ILE A 286 -13.74 10.09 -22.46
C ILE A 286 -14.97 10.45 -23.31
N GLY A 287 -16.00 10.99 -22.65
CA GLY A 287 -17.28 11.37 -23.24
C GLY A 287 -18.34 10.27 -23.24
N GLU A 288 -17.97 9.01 -23.01
CA GLU A 288 -18.91 7.90 -22.82
C GLU A 288 -19.65 8.07 -21.49
N TRP A 289 -20.91 7.61 -21.46
CA TRP A 289 -21.71 7.58 -20.25
C TRP A 289 -22.35 6.21 -20.05
N THR A 290 -22.63 5.87 -18.80
CA THR A 290 -23.35 4.67 -18.42
C THR A 290 -24.30 4.91 -17.26
N LYS A 291 -25.25 3.99 -17.08
CA LYS A 291 -26.18 3.92 -15.95
C LYS A 291 -25.74 2.81 -15.00
N VAL A 292 -25.70 3.12 -13.71
CA VAL A 292 -25.40 2.22 -12.61
C VAL A 292 -26.54 2.28 -11.61
N GLU A 293 -27.14 1.13 -11.31
CA GLU A 293 -28.13 1.00 -10.23
C GLU A 293 -27.43 0.48 -8.97
N SER A 294 -27.76 1.07 -7.82
CA SER A 294 -27.21 0.72 -6.51
C SER A 294 -28.33 0.59 -5.47
N ASP A 295 -27.96 0.20 -4.26
CA ASP A 295 -28.86 0.18 -3.10
C ASP A 295 -29.24 1.59 -2.60
N VAL A 296 -28.54 2.64 -3.08
CA VAL A 296 -28.83 4.03 -2.74
C VAL A 296 -29.50 4.81 -3.87
N GLY A 297 -29.70 4.22 -5.05
CA GLY A 297 -30.48 4.81 -6.13
C GLY A 297 -29.87 4.57 -7.52
N VAL A 298 -30.23 5.44 -8.46
CA VAL A 298 -29.75 5.38 -9.84
C VAL A 298 -28.70 6.46 -10.08
N HIS A 299 -27.59 6.04 -10.67
CA HIS A 299 -26.44 6.88 -11.00
C HIS A 299 -26.22 6.85 -12.51
N TYR A 300 -26.14 8.01 -13.14
CA TYR A 300 -25.61 8.13 -14.50
C TYR A 300 -24.28 8.83 -14.41
N ILE A 301 -23.24 8.24 -14.98
CA ILE A 301 -21.92 8.84 -14.99
C ILE A 301 -21.42 9.02 -16.41
N LYS A 302 -20.75 10.13 -16.66
CA LYS A 302 -20.06 10.41 -17.93
C LYS A 302 -18.59 10.64 -17.67
N ARG A 303 -17.70 9.93 -18.36
CA ARG A 303 -16.26 10.14 -18.25
C ARG A 303 -15.90 11.51 -18.82
N LEU A 304 -15.21 12.32 -18.02
CA LEU A 304 -14.70 13.63 -18.41
C LEU A 304 -13.19 13.55 -18.66
N PRO A 305 -12.63 14.46 -19.49
CA PRO A 305 -11.19 14.68 -19.48
C PRO A 305 -10.75 15.17 -18.10
N LEU A 306 -9.55 14.75 -17.68
CA LEU A 306 -8.91 15.29 -16.49
C LEU A 306 -8.72 16.81 -16.67
N GLY A 307 -8.95 17.57 -15.60
CA GLY A 307 -8.68 19.01 -15.57
C GLY A 307 -7.18 19.34 -15.66
N ASP A 308 -6.87 20.61 -15.94
CA ASP A 308 -5.50 21.12 -15.89
C ASP A 308 -5.11 21.37 -14.43
N LYS A 309 -4.08 20.67 -13.94
CA LYS A 309 -3.54 20.74 -12.56
C LYS A 309 -4.63 20.81 -11.46
N PRO A 310 -5.57 19.85 -11.42
CA PRO A 310 -6.70 19.91 -10.49
C PRO A 310 -6.26 19.82 -9.02
N TRP A 311 -5.11 19.23 -8.74
CA TRP A 311 -4.49 19.22 -7.41
C TRP A 311 -4.12 20.61 -6.88
N ALA A 312 -4.05 21.63 -7.75
CA ALA A 312 -3.77 23.02 -7.37
C ALA A 312 -5.04 23.89 -7.35
N ASP A 313 -6.21 23.35 -7.68
CA ASP A 313 -7.49 24.06 -7.63
C ASP A 313 -8.15 23.85 -6.26
N GLU A 314 -8.38 24.95 -5.53
CA GLU A 314 -9.03 24.92 -4.22
C GLU A 314 -10.44 24.29 -4.29
N ASN A 315 -11.13 24.36 -5.42
CA ASN A 315 -12.45 23.73 -5.60
C ASN A 315 -12.37 22.20 -5.75
N CYS A 316 -11.17 21.67 -5.98
CA CYS A 316 -10.91 20.24 -6.12
C CYS A 316 -10.14 19.65 -4.92
N ALA A 317 -9.77 20.46 -3.93
CA ALA A 317 -8.88 20.05 -2.84
C ALA A 317 -9.34 18.79 -2.11
N ASP A 318 -10.65 18.62 -1.91
CA ASP A 318 -11.25 17.47 -1.22
C ASP A 318 -11.01 16.12 -1.94
N PHE A 319 -10.64 16.14 -3.22
CA PHE A 319 -10.32 14.92 -4.00
C PHE A 319 -8.84 14.56 -4.02
N PHE A 320 -7.98 15.48 -3.56
CA PHE A 320 -6.54 15.34 -3.59
C PHE A 320 -5.95 15.48 -2.17
N PRO A 321 -6.53 14.83 -1.13
CA PRO A 321 -5.90 14.81 0.18
C PRO A 321 -4.54 14.12 0.03
N ASP A 322 -3.50 14.74 0.58
CA ASP A 322 -2.14 14.18 0.60
C ASP A 322 -1.56 13.81 -0.78
N PHE A 323 -2.08 14.41 -1.86
CA PHE A 323 -1.72 14.04 -3.24
C PHE A 323 -0.22 14.12 -3.54
N ASP A 324 0.48 15.12 -3.01
CA ASP A 324 1.92 15.22 -3.17
C ASP A 324 2.67 14.05 -2.48
N GLU A 325 2.17 13.57 -1.34
CA GLU A 325 2.73 12.42 -0.62
C GLU A 325 2.48 11.11 -1.37
N ASP A 326 1.29 10.97 -1.96
CA ASP A 326 0.93 9.85 -2.84
C ASP A 326 1.86 9.78 -4.06
N VAL A 327 2.07 10.92 -4.74
CA VAL A 327 2.96 11.04 -5.91
C VAL A 327 4.39 10.64 -5.53
N SER A 328 4.95 11.22 -4.46
CA SER A 328 6.31 10.89 -4.04
C SER A 328 6.44 9.45 -3.55
N SER A 329 5.42 8.89 -2.90
CA SER A 329 5.41 7.49 -2.46
C SER A 329 5.40 6.52 -3.62
N ALA A 330 4.64 6.80 -4.68
CA ALA A 330 4.62 6.01 -5.90
C ALA A 330 5.98 6.05 -6.62
N LEU A 331 6.57 7.23 -6.76
CA LEU A 331 7.91 7.40 -7.35
C LEU A 331 8.99 6.70 -6.53
N PHE A 332 8.92 6.79 -5.20
CA PHE A 332 9.84 6.10 -4.31
C PHE A 332 9.75 4.59 -4.46
N THR A 333 8.53 4.06 -4.47
CA THR A 333 8.24 2.63 -4.68
C THR A 333 8.77 2.16 -6.03
N SER A 334 8.47 2.88 -7.11
CA SER A 334 8.94 2.55 -8.47
C SER A 334 10.47 2.52 -8.57
N MET A 335 11.15 3.44 -7.89
CA MET A 335 12.60 3.47 -7.84
C MET A 335 13.18 2.27 -7.07
N LEU A 336 12.56 1.87 -5.95
CA LEU A 336 12.95 0.66 -5.23
C LEU A 336 12.68 -0.62 -6.04
N ASP A 337 11.56 -0.69 -6.76
CA ASP A 337 11.24 -1.79 -7.69
C ASP A 337 12.34 -1.94 -8.75
N GLY A 338 12.85 -0.83 -9.27
CA GLY A 338 13.98 -0.81 -10.20
C GLY A 338 15.27 -1.44 -9.65
N LEU A 339 15.41 -1.53 -8.32
CA LEU A 339 16.58 -2.10 -7.63
C LEU A 339 16.35 -3.54 -7.15
N MET A 340 15.13 -4.08 -7.21
CA MET A 340 14.82 -5.42 -6.70
C MET A 340 15.69 -6.51 -7.32
N GLY A 341 16.04 -6.37 -8.60
CA GLY A 341 16.91 -7.31 -9.31
C GLY A 341 18.36 -7.34 -8.83
N GLU A 342 18.78 -6.38 -8.00
CA GLU A 342 20.13 -6.31 -7.43
C GLU A 342 20.26 -7.05 -6.09
N ILE A 343 19.15 -7.49 -5.50
CA ILE A 343 19.14 -8.23 -4.24
C ILE A 343 19.59 -9.67 -4.49
N VAL A 344 20.52 -10.14 -3.66
CA VAL A 344 20.91 -11.56 -3.64
C VAL A 344 20.09 -12.26 -2.57
N PHE A 345 19.20 -13.15 -3.00
CA PHE A 345 18.36 -13.99 -2.15
C PHE A 345 19.01 -15.35 -1.89
N ASN A 346 18.85 -15.84 -0.66
CA ASN A 346 19.22 -17.20 -0.28
C ASN A 346 17.97 -18.09 -0.29
N GLU A 347 17.63 -18.59 -1.47
CA GLU A 347 16.41 -19.38 -1.68
C GLU A 347 16.38 -20.67 -0.86
N ASP A 348 17.54 -21.30 -0.63
CA ASP A 348 17.64 -22.53 0.18
C ASP A 348 17.17 -22.31 1.61
N ILE A 349 17.37 -21.11 2.17
CA ILE A 349 16.87 -20.76 3.51
C ILE A 349 15.44 -20.27 3.43
N LEU A 350 15.14 -19.36 2.51
CA LEU A 350 13.80 -18.77 2.39
C LEU A 350 12.71 -19.84 2.16
N SER A 351 12.99 -20.85 1.34
CA SER A 351 12.03 -21.93 1.05
C SER A 351 11.70 -22.83 2.25
N THR A 352 12.39 -22.67 3.38
CA THR A 352 12.09 -23.42 4.62
C THR A 352 11.06 -22.73 5.50
N TYR A 353 10.66 -21.50 5.16
CA TYR A 353 9.71 -20.69 5.90
C TYR A 353 8.37 -20.58 5.17
N SER A 354 7.31 -20.33 5.94
CA SER A 354 5.98 -20.05 5.42
C SER A 354 5.24 -19.08 6.34
N VAL A 355 4.28 -18.34 5.81
CA VAL A 355 3.35 -17.52 6.58
C VAL A 355 2.45 -18.42 7.43
N GLU A 356 1.95 -19.53 6.86
CA GLU A 356 1.16 -20.53 7.58
C GLU A 356 1.84 -21.00 8.88
N ALA A 357 3.12 -21.39 8.82
CA ALA A 357 3.84 -21.93 9.97
C ALA A 357 4.35 -20.85 10.95
N SER A 358 4.33 -19.58 10.54
CA SER A 358 4.81 -18.48 11.37
C SER A 358 3.82 -18.14 12.49
N PRO A 359 4.29 -17.84 13.72
CA PRO A 359 3.41 -17.35 14.78
C PRO A 359 2.90 -15.94 14.43
N MET A 360 1.75 -15.53 14.96
CA MET A 360 1.31 -14.13 14.84
C MET A 360 2.01 -13.26 15.89
N ASN A 361 2.66 -12.19 15.45
CA ASN A 361 3.16 -11.15 16.33
C ASN A 361 2.06 -10.11 16.60
N THR A 362 1.25 -10.35 17.62
CA THR A 362 0.18 -9.41 18.04
C THR A 362 0.63 -8.44 19.14
N ARG A 363 1.93 -8.40 19.44
CA ARG A 363 2.46 -7.75 20.64
C ARG A 363 3.55 -6.74 20.35
N PHE A 364 4.44 -7.02 19.41
CA PHE A 364 5.63 -6.23 19.11
C PHE A 364 5.60 -5.72 17.66
N SER A 365 4.43 -5.34 17.14
CA SER A 365 4.15 -5.11 15.72
C SER A 365 3.67 -3.71 15.39
#